data_AF-A0A7K0GV34-F1
#
_entry.id   AF-A0A7K0GV34-F1
#
_cell.length_a   1.000
_cell.length_b   1.000
_cell.length_c   1.000
_cell.angle_alpha   90.00
_cell.angle_beta   90.00
_cell.angle_gamma   90.00
#
_symmetry.space_group_name_H-M   'P 1'
#
loop_
_entity.id
_entity.type
_entity.pdbx_description
1 polymer ?
#
loop_
_entity_poly.entity_id
_entity_poly.type
_entity_poly.pdbx_seq_one_letter_code
_entity_poly.pdbx_strand_id
1 'polypeptide(L)'
;MAKDENKNCFVLMPIADCDGYEKGHFAHVYDDIIKPAIDKTEYTAIRADEVKETNFIHLDILKKLIDAPIAVCDLSTRNPNVLFELGIRQAFDKPVVLIQEKGTPKIFDIAPLRYLEYSKEMKYHEVLESQKKLQEAIEATKAAEGDSGNINSIVKLMALSSPAIIPNLDNSNKEVLALDVMRSQMNDLKMMMEMIVHEGRKGISRRSSIAAIEYERIVNRLDKISSLKMDIEQADREYAKLMRDTEEVMMNCGGELDHRMFKYLMDKIYRQRDEFFSTR
;
A
#
# COMPACT_ATOMS: atom_id res chain seq x y z
N MET A 1 -2.59 -26.82 -26.75
CA MET A 1 -2.39 -27.14 -25.32
C MET A 1 -3.60 -26.60 -24.59
N ALA A 2 -4.39 -27.48 -23.96
CA ALA A 2 -5.54 -27.04 -23.16
C ALA A 2 -5.01 -26.10 -22.08
N LYS A 3 -5.53 -24.87 -22.04
CA LYS A 3 -5.25 -23.93 -20.95
C LYS A 3 -5.76 -24.62 -19.69
N ASP A 4 -4.89 -24.92 -18.72
CA ASP A 4 -5.35 -25.39 -17.41
C ASP A 4 -6.40 -24.40 -16.92
N GLU A 5 -7.64 -24.87 -16.74
CA GLU A 5 -8.71 -24.02 -16.23
C GLU A 5 -8.32 -23.60 -14.82
N ASN A 6 -8.24 -22.29 -14.58
CA ASN A 6 -7.96 -21.77 -13.26
C ASN A 6 -9.12 -22.16 -12.33
N LYS A 7 -8.91 -23.17 -11.47
CA LYS A 7 -9.88 -23.65 -10.48
C LYS A 7 -9.62 -23.09 -9.09
N ASN A 8 -8.98 -21.94 -8.98
CA ASN A 8 -8.68 -21.35 -7.67
C ASN A 8 -9.91 -20.63 -7.11
N CYS A 9 -10.27 -20.95 -5.87
CA CYS A 9 -11.19 -20.16 -5.05
C CYS A 9 -10.37 -19.32 -4.08
N PHE A 10 -10.39 -18.00 -4.27
CA PHE A 10 -9.60 -17.11 -3.42
C PHE A 10 -10.34 -16.82 -2.11
N VAL A 11 -9.65 -16.96 -0.98
CA VAL A 11 -10.24 -16.73 0.34
C VAL A 11 -9.76 -15.40 0.90
N LEU A 12 -10.69 -14.45 1.01
CA LEU A 12 -10.50 -13.13 1.60
C LEU A 12 -10.91 -13.19 3.06
N MET A 13 -9.95 -13.08 3.96
CA MET A 13 -10.21 -13.15 5.39
C MET A 13 -9.11 -12.43 6.18
N PRO A 14 -9.37 -12.09 7.45
CA PRO A 14 -8.33 -11.51 8.31
C PRO A 14 -7.14 -12.46 8.45
N ILE A 15 -5.94 -11.98 8.12
CA ILE A 15 -4.69 -12.75 8.19
C ILE A 15 -4.18 -12.84 9.64
N ALA A 16 -4.37 -11.77 10.41
CA ALA A 16 -3.90 -11.67 11.78
C ALA A 16 -5.02 -11.91 12.78
N ASP A 17 -4.63 -12.34 13.99
CA ASP A 17 -5.51 -12.34 15.15
C ASP A 17 -6.13 -10.94 15.31
N CYS A 18 -7.45 -10.90 15.49
CA CYS A 18 -8.20 -9.67 15.65
C CYS A 18 -8.63 -9.49 17.11
N ASP A 19 -8.69 -8.25 17.58
CA ASP A 19 -9.15 -7.94 18.93
C ASP A 19 -10.57 -8.47 19.17
N GLY A 20 -10.80 -9.12 20.31
CA GLY A 20 -12.08 -9.75 20.66
C GLY A 20 -12.22 -11.22 20.23
N TYR A 21 -11.16 -11.80 19.65
CA TYR A 21 -11.08 -13.21 19.29
C TYR A 21 -9.96 -13.92 20.04
N GLU A 22 -10.14 -15.23 20.24
CA GLU A 22 -9.04 -16.08 20.68
C GLU A 22 -8.00 -16.21 19.57
N LYS A 23 -6.73 -16.41 19.95
CA LYS A 23 -5.65 -16.57 18.99
C LYS A 23 -5.92 -17.78 18.10
N GLY A 24 -5.81 -17.60 16.79
CA GLY A 24 -6.05 -18.65 15.82
C GLY A 24 -7.51 -18.88 15.47
N HIS A 25 -8.47 -18.10 15.98
CA HIS A 25 -9.90 -18.24 15.64
C HIS A 25 -10.14 -18.29 14.13
N PHE A 26 -9.56 -17.36 13.38
CA PHE A 26 -9.71 -17.31 11.93
C PHE A 26 -8.96 -18.44 11.22
N ALA A 27 -7.89 -18.98 11.79
CA ALA A 27 -7.25 -20.19 11.27
C ALA A 27 -8.20 -21.39 11.38
N HIS A 28 -8.90 -21.54 12.51
CA HIS A 28 -9.92 -22.57 12.68
C HIS A 28 -11.10 -22.39 11.72
N VAL A 29 -11.62 -21.17 11.56
CA VAL A 29 -12.67 -20.89 10.57
C VAL A 29 -12.22 -21.31 9.15
N TYR A 30 -10.97 -21.02 8.79
CA TYR A 30 -10.41 -21.43 7.51
C TYR A 30 -10.30 -22.94 7.36
N ASP A 31 -9.63 -23.60 8.31
CA ASP A 31 -9.30 -25.03 8.25
C ASP A 31 -10.51 -25.94 8.46
N ASP A 32 -11.47 -25.53 9.28
CA ASP A 32 -12.62 -26.35 9.67
C ASP A 32 -13.88 -26.04 8.85
N ILE A 33 -14.06 -24.81 8.34
CA ILE A 33 -15.27 -24.42 7.61
C ILE A 33 -14.97 -24.14 6.14
N ILE A 34 -14.11 -23.15 5.86
CA ILE A 34 -13.97 -22.59 4.50
C ILE A 34 -13.30 -23.58 3.57
N LYS A 35 -12.11 -24.06 3.92
CA LYS A 35 -11.31 -24.97 3.10
C LYS A 35 -12.03 -26.30 2.85
N PRO A 36 -12.60 -26.99 3.85
CA PRO A 36 -13.36 -28.23 3.61
C PRO A 36 -14.62 -28.02 2.77
N ALA A 37 -15.24 -26.84 2.80
CA ALA A 37 -16.38 -26.54 1.94
C ALA A 37 -15.96 -26.34 0.48
N ILE A 38 -14.86 -25.61 0.25
CA ILE A 38 -14.30 -25.38 -1.08
C ILE A 38 -13.78 -26.70 -1.67
N ASP A 39 -13.06 -27.51 -0.91
CA ASP A 39 -12.46 -28.77 -1.38
C ASP A 39 -13.52 -29.84 -1.75
N LYS A 40 -14.78 -29.66 -1.35
CA LYS A 40 -15.93 -30.48 -1.80
C LYS A 40 -16.48 -30.05 -3.15
N THR A 41 -16.08 -28.89 -3.65
CA THR A 41 -16.40 -28.40 -5.00
C THR A 41 -15.28 -28.77 -5.97
N GLU A 42 -15.35 -28.28 -7.21
CA GLU A 42 -14.24 -28.43 -8.16
C GLU A 42 -13.09 -27.43 -7.95
N TYR A 43 -13.23 -26.49 -7.00
CA TYR A 43 -12.25 -25.44 -6.75
C TYR A 43 -11.20 -25.83 -5.69
N THR A 44 -10.06 -25.16 -5.71
CA THR A 44 -9.00 -25.27 -4.70
C THR A 44 -8.93 -23.98 -3.89
N ALA A 45 -9.00 -24.09 -2.56
CA ALA A 45 -8.90 -22.93 -1.68
C ALA A 45 -7.48 -22.35 -1.71
N ILE A 46 -7.35 -21.05 -1.97
CA ILE A 46 -6.09 -20.31 -1.86
C ILE A 46 -6.30 -19.14 -0.92
N ARG A 47 -5.55 -19.11 0.18
CA ARG A 47 -5.58 -17.99 1.12
C ARG A 47 -4.55 -16.93 0.69
N ALA A 48 -4.89 -15.65 0.89
CA ALA A 48 -4.07 -14.53 0.37
C ALA A 48 -2.63 -14.50 0.93
N ASP A 49 -2.41 -14.99 2.14
CA ASP A 49 -1.12 -15.06 2.84
C ASP A 49 -0.27 -16.31 2.49
N GLU A 50 -0.85 -17.33 1.83
CA GLU A 50 -0.08 -18.47 1.31
C GLU A 50 0.79 -18.09 0.10
N VAL A 51 0.56 -16.91 -0.47
CA VAL A 51 1.33 -16.34 -1.57
C VAL A 51 2.61 -15.67 -1.04
N LYS A 52 3.64 -16.49 -0.76
CA LYS A 52 4.94 -16.08 -0.19
C LYS A 52 5.94 -15.47 -1.21
N GLU A 53 5.51 -14.63 -2.14
CA GLU A 53 6.42 -13.99 -3.13
C GLU A 53 6.71 -12.53 -2.73
N THR A 54 8.00 -12.19 -2.65
CA THR A 54 8.53 -11.30 -1.61
C THR A 54 8.58 -9.80 -1.91
N ASN A 55 8.13 -9.25 -3.05
CA ASN A 55 8.47 -7.84 -3.38
C ASN A 55 7.32 -6.93 -3.87
N PHE A 56 6.13 -7.46 -4.20
CA PHE A 56 4.99 -6.67 -4.73
C PHE A 56 3.64 -7.15 -4.19
N ILE A 57 3.59 -7.51 -2.90
CA ILE A 57 2.52 -8.24 -2.21
C ILE A 57 1.10 -7.86 -2.69
N HIS A 58 0.78 -6.56 -2.77
CA HIS A 58 -0.57 -6.13 -3.14
C HIS A 58 -0.92 -6.37 -4.61
N LEU A 59 -0.03 -6.11 -5.58
CA LEU A 59 -0.39 -6.22 -7.00
C LEU A 59 -0.64 -7.67 -7.42
N ASP A 60 0.17 -8.60 -6.94
CA ASP A 60 0.01 -10.03 -7.27
C ASP A 60 -1.23 -10.63 -6.62
N ILE A 61 -1.54 -10.23 -5.37
CA ILE A 61 -2.78 -10.62 -4.69
C ILE A 61 -3.99 -10.08 -5.46
N LEU A 62 -3.99 -8.81 -5.85
CA LEU A 62 -5.08 -8.21 -6.61
C LEU A 62 -5.26 -8.85 -8.00
N LYS A 63 -4.16 -9.21 -8.65
CA LYS A 63 -4.22 -9.93 -9.93
C LYS A 63 -4.83 -11.32 -9.75
N LYS A 64 -4.36 -12.08 -8.77
CA LYS A 64 -4.93 -13.41 -8.43
C LYS A 64 -6.39 -13.31 -8.04
N LEU A 65 -6.76 -12.26 -7.30
CA LEU A 65 -8.13 -11.96 -6.95
C LEU A 65 -8.99 -11.77 -8.20
N ILE A 66 -8.57 -10.95 -9.17
CA ILE A 66 -9.36 -10.71 -10.39
C ILE A 66 -9.39 -11.95 -11.31
N ASP A 67 -8.29 -12.69 -11.37
CA ASP A 67 -8.13 -13.88 -12.22
C ASP A 67 -8.89 -15.11 -11.67
N ALA A 68 -9.13 -15.17 -10.36
CA ALA A 68 -9.81 -16.30 -9.72
C ALA A 68 -11.30 -16.37 -10.13
N PRO A 69 -11.79 -17.53 -10.59
CA PRO A 69 -13.18 -17.72 -11.02
C PRO A 69 -14.23 -17.43 -9.95
N ILE A 70 -13.88 -17.62 -8.68
CA ILE A 70 -14.76 -17.37 -7.53
C ILE A 70 -13.91 -17.02 -6.30
N ALA A 71 -14.51 -16.31 -5.34
CA ALA A 71 -13.89 -16.04 -4.04
C ALA A 71 -14.90 -16.22 -2.91
N VAL A 72 -14.38 -16.52 -1.72
CA VAL A 72 -15.12 -16.50 -0.46
C VAL A 72 -14.58 -15.35 0.37
N CYS A 73 -15.47 -14.52 0.93
CA CYS A 73 -15.10 -13.33 1.68
C CYS A 73 -15.69 -13.33 3.09
N ASP A 74 -14.83 -13.30 4.10
CA ASP A 74 -15.20 -13.28 5.51
C ASP A 74 -15.28 -11.85 6.06
N LEU A 75 -16.49 -11.42 6.40
CA LEU A 75 -16.81 -10.07 6.86
C LEU A 75 -16.86 -9.93 8.39
N SER A 76 -16.53 -10.98 9.14
CA SER A 76 -16.78 -11.09 10.58
C SER A 76 -16.15 -10.00 11.44
N THR A 77 -14.98 -9.50 11.04
CA THR A 77 -14.24 -8.46 11.78
C THR A 77 -14.36 -7.08 11.18
N ARG A 78 -15.06 -6.94 10.05
CA ARG A 78 -15.10 -5.68 9.28
C ARG A 78 -13.69 -5.19 8.91
N ASN A 79 -12.77 -6.11 8.64
CA ASN A 79 -11.39 -5.80 8.35
C ASN A 79 -11.28 -4.88 7.11
N PRO A 80 -10.61 -3.71 7.22
CA PRO A 80 -10.50 -2.77 6.10
C PRO A 80 -9.84 -3.36 4.84
N ASN A 81 -8.87 -4.26 4.99
CA ASN A 81 -8.20 -4.89 3.86
C ASN A 81 -9.14 -5.84 3.12
N VAL A 82 -9.90 -6.65 3.86
CA VAL A 82 -10.90 -7.56 3.28
C VAL A 82 -12.00 -6.79 2.55
N LEU A 83 -12.45 -5.66 3.12
CA LEU A 83 -13.44 -4.79 2.47
C LEU A 83 -12.89 -4.14 1.19
N PHE A 84 -11.61 -3.75 1.18
CA PHE A 84 -10.95 -3.23 -0.01
C PHE A 84 -10.88 -4.28 -1.14
N GLU A 85 -10.49 -5.50 -0.82
CA GLU A 85 -10.44 -6.63 -1.76
C GLU A 85 -11.83 -6.97 -2.30
N LEU A 86 -12.85 -7.03 -1.43
CA LEU A 86 -14.24 -7.20 -1.84
C LEU A 86 -14.67 -6.10 -2.81
N GLY A 87 -14.37 -4.83 -2.50
CA GLY A 87 -14.71 -3.69 -3.36
C GLY A 87 -14.12 -3.80 -4.76
N ILE A 88 -12.85 -4.21 -4.88
CA ILE A 88 -12.20 -4.44 -6.18
C ILE A 88 -12.91 -5.56 -6.93
N ARG A 89 -13.18 -6.69 -6.27
CA ARG A 89 -13.85 -7.83 -6.90
C ARG A 89 -15.26 -7.48 -7.40
N GLN A 90 -15.99 -6.68 -6.63
CA GLN A 90 -17.30 -6.14 -6.99
C GLN A 90 -17.21 -5.21 -8.21
N ALA A 91 -16.19 -4.35 -8.28
CA ALA A 91 -15.98 -3.44 -9.42
C ALA A 91 -15.79 -4.19 -10.76
N PHE A 92 -15.16 -5.37 -10.72
CA PHE A 92 -14.99 -6.25 -11.89
C PHE A 92 -16.14 -7.26 -12.09
N ASP A 93 -17.22 -7.16 -11.31
CA ASP A 93 -18.39 -8.06 -11.36
C ASP A 93 -18.00 -9.56 -11.32
N LYS A 94 -17.00 -9.89 -10.50
CA LYS A 94 -16.54 -11.27 -10.33
C LYS A 94 -17.34 -12.00 -9.26
N PRO A 95 -17.67 -13.30 -9.44
CA PRO A 95 -18.47 -14.06 -8.48
C PRO A 95 -17.82 -14.12 -7.10
N VAL A 96 -18.57 -13.83 -6.05
CA VAL A 96 -18.11 -13.86 -4.66
C VAL A 96 -19.20 -14.38 -3.73
N VAL A 97 -18.83 -15.24 -2.79
CA VAL A 97 -19.70 -15.69 -1.69
C VAL A 97 -19.28 -14.99 -0.42
N LEU A 98 -20.21 -14.32 0.24
CA LEU A 98 -19.97 -13.61 1.49
C LEU A 98 -20.32 -14.51 2.68
N ILE A 99 -19.45 -14.54 3.68
CA ILE A 99 -19.70 -15.18 4.96
C ILE A 99 -19.48 -14.19 6.10
N GLN A 100 -20.16 -14.41 7.21
CA GLN A 100 -20.08 -13.54 8.37
C GLN A 100 -20.38 -14.32 9.65
N GLU A 101 -19.67 -14.03 10.73
CA GLU A 101 -19.96 -14.56 12.04
C GLU A 101 -21.31 -14.03 12.55
N LYS A 102 -22.10 -14.93 13.13
CA LYS A 102 -23.41 -14.59 13.68
C LYS A 102 -23.27 -13.55 14.79
N GLY A 103 -24.02 -12.46 14.66
CA GLY A 103 -23.99 -11.35 15.63
C GLY A 103 -23.00 -10.24 15.27
N THR A 104 -22.18 -10.38 14.23
CA THR A 104 -21.37 -9.28 13.72
C THR A 104 -22.28 -8.14 13.22
N PRO A 105 -22.04 -6.87 13.60
CA PRO A 105 -22.83 -5.74 13.12
C PRO A 105 -22.80 -5.61 11.60
N LYS A 106 -23.97 -5.37 11.00
CA LYS A 106 -24.08 -5.16 9.55
C LYS A 106 -23.31 -3.92 9.12
N ILE A 107 -22.61 -4.03 8.00
CA ILE A 107 -22.00 -2.89 7.31
C ILE A 107 -23.03 -2.33 6.32
N PHE A 108 -23.37 -1.05 6.45
CA PHE A 108 -24.46 -0.43 5.71
C PHE A 108 -24.32 -0.57 4.18
N ASP A 109 -23.14 -0.26 3.64
CA ASP A 109 -22.92 -0.22 2.19
C ASP A 109 -22.98 -1.59 1.50
N ILE A 110 -22.77 -2.69 2.24
CA ILE A 110 -22.83 -4.06 1.72
C ILE A 110 -24.05 -4.84 2.23
N ALA A 111 -24.90 -4.21 3.05
CA ALA A 111 -26.12 -4.81 3.59
C ALA A 111 -27.10 -5.36 2.53
N PRO A 112 -27.18 -4.82 1.29
CA PRO A 112 -28.00 -5.41 0.24
C PRO A 112 -27.50 -6.77 -0.26
N LEU A 113 -26.21 -7.08 -0.06
CA LEU A 113 -25.61 -8.34 -0.51
C LEU A 113 -25.98 -9.48 0.44
N ARG A 114 -26.30 -10.64 -0.14
CA ARG A 114 -26.57 -11.85 0.65
C ARG A 114 -25.26 -12.40 1.20
N TYR A 115 -25.28 -12.81 2.46
CA TYR A 115 -24.18 -13.48 3.12
C TYR A 115 -24.69 -14.70 3.90
N LEU A 116 -23.82 -15.67 4.11
CA LEU A 116 -24.07 -16.82 4.98
C LEU A 116 -23.56 -16.52 6.38
N GLU A 117 -24.30 -16.96 7.39
CA GLU A 117 -23.86 -16.84 8.78
C GLU A 117 -23.25 -18.15 9.28
N TYR A 118 -22.17 -18.04 10.07
CA TYR A 118 -21.58 -19.14 10.81
C TYR A 118 -21.49 -18.84 12.32
N SER A 119 -21.41 -19.88 13.12
CA SER A 119 -21.40 -19.81 14.58
C SER A 119 -19.98 -19.60 15.11
N LYS A 120 -19.81 -18.65 16.04
CA LYS A 120 -18.50 -18.40 16.70
C LYS A 120 -18.05 -19.61 17.51
N GLU A 121 -19.01 -20.34 18.10
CA GLU A 121 -18.75 -21.51 18.94
C GLU A 121 -18.25 -22.73 18.14
N MET A 122 -18.42 -22.72 16.82
CA MET A 122 -17.94 -23.75 15.89
C MET A 122 -18.22 -25.19 16.39
N LYS A 123 -19.41 -25.43 16.93
CA LYS A 123 -19.82 -26.79 17.33
C LYS A 123 -19.83 -27.68 16.10
N TYR A 124 -19.43 -28.94 16.26
CA TYR A 124 -19.28 -29.89 15.17
C TYR A 124 -20.47 -29.92 14.18
N HIS A 125 -21.71 -29.98 14.68
CA HIS A 125 -22.88 -30.01 13.81
C HIS A 125 -23.11 -28.69 13.05
N GLU A 126 -22.77 -27.54 13.65
CA GLU A 126 -22.88 -26.22 13.02
C GLU A 126 -21.81 -26.03 11.95
N VAL A 127 -20.58 -26.52 12.21
CA VAL A 127 -19.49 -26.54 11.24
C VAL A 127 -19.89 -27.32 9.99
N LEU A 128 -20.43 -28.54 10.16
CA LEU A 128 -20.89 -29.34 9.02
C LEU A 128 -22.02 -28.68 8.23
N GLU A 129 -22.95 -28.02 8.93
CA GLU A 129 -24.03 -27.26 8.30
C GLU A 129 -23.50 -26.06 7.53
N SER A 130 -22.58 -25.29 8.11
CA SER A 130 -21.91 -24.16 7.46
C SER A 130 -21.10 -24.61 6.25
N GLN A 131 -20.37 -25.73 6.33
CA GLN A 131 -19.67 -26.31 5.19
C GLN A 131 -20.61 -26.62 4.04
N LYS A 132 -21.75 -27.28 4.33
CA LYS A 132 -22.74 -27.64 3.30
C LYS A 132 -23.36 -26.40 2.65
N LYS A 133 -23.79 -25.43 3.46
CA LYS A 133 -24.36 -24.17 2.95
C LYS A 133 -23.35 -23.39 2.10
N LEU A 134 -22.10 -23.34 2.53
CA LEU A 134 -21.03 -22.66 1.80
C LEU A 134 -20.73 -23.35 0.48
N GLN A 135 -20.66 -24.69 0.45
CA GLN A 135 -20.52 -25.47 -0.78
C GLN A 135 -21.65 -25.15 -1.78
N GLU A 136 -22.91 -25.27 -1.34
CA GLU A 136 -24.09 -25.00 -2.18
C GLU A 136 -24.08 -23.57 -2.72
N ALA A 137 -23.66 -22.59 -1.89
CA ALA A 137 -23.56 -21.20 -2.31
C ALA A 137 -22.44 -20.97 -3.34
N ILE A 138 -21.27 -21.61 -3.19
CA ILE A 138 -20.18 -21.52 -4.17
C ILE A 138 -20.64 -22.03 -5.53
N GLU A 139 -21.26 -23.21 -5.56
CA GLU A 139 -21.76 -23.83 -6.79
C GLU A 139 -22.88 -22.99 -7.43
N ALA A 140 -23.84 -22.50 -6.63
CA ALA A 140 -24.94 -21.67 -7.13
C ALA A 140 -24.46 -20.31 -7.66
N THR A 141 -23.55 -19.64 -6.93
CA THR A 141 -23.00 -18.34 -7.34
C THR A 141 -22.20 -18.45 -8.63
N LYS A 142 -21.47 -19.56 -8.83
CA LYS A 142 -20.77 -19.81 -10.09
C LYS A 142 -21.73 -20.16 -11.23
N ALA A 143 -22.70 -21.05 -10.99
CA ALA A 143 -23.67 -21.45 -12.01
C ALA A 143 -24.48 -20.26 -12.55
N ALA A 144 -24.70 -19.25 -11.71
CA ALA A 144 -25.38 -18.02 -12.07
C ALA A 144 -24.45 -16.91 -12.59
N GLU A 145 -23.17 -17.19 -12.83
CA GLU A 145 -22.27 -16.27 -13.50
C GLU A 145 -22.73 -16.03 -14.94
N GLY A 146 -22.94 -14.77 -15.31
CA GLY A 146 -23.43 -14.39 -16.65
C GLY A 146 -24.96 -14.37 -16.80
N ASP A 147 -25.72 -14.81 -15.79
CA ASP A 147 -27.17 -14.59 -15.77
C ASP A 147 -27.46 -13.10 -15.47
N SER A 148 -28.31 -12.50 -16.29
CA SER A 148 -28.72 -11.09 -16.18
C SER A 148 -29.61 -10.84 -14.95
N GLY A 149 -30.25 -11.89 -14.44
CA GLY A 149 -31.13 -11.83 -13.27
C GLY A 149 -30.41 -11.94 -11.92
N ASN A 150 -29.15 -12.40 -11.90
CA ASN A 150 -28.42 -12.61 -10.65
C ASN A 150 -27.51 -11.42 -10.30
N ILE A 151 -27.70 -10.91 -9.10
CA ILE A 151 -26.98 -9.78 -8.54
C ILE A 151 -25.81 -10.32 -7.72
N ASN A 152 -24.67 -10.51 -8.39
CA ASN A 152 -23.42 -10.84 -7.72
C ASN A 152 -22.64 -9.59 -7.30
N SER A 153 -22.91 -8.44 -7.93
CA SER A 153 -22.22 -7.18 -7.67
C SER A 153 -23.16 -6.00 -7.46
N ILE A 154 -22.78 -5.10 -6.55
CA ILE A 154 -23.45 -3.81 -6.38
C ILE A 154 -23.40 -2.95 -7.65
N VAL A 155 -22.39 -3.13 -8.51
CA VAL A 155 -22.28 -2.42 -9.79
C VAL A 155 -23.44 -2.78 -10.72
N LYS A 156 -23.87 -4.05 -10.73
CA LYS A 156 -25.07 -4.50 -11.45
C LYS A 156 -26.34 -3.89 -10.86
N LEU A 157 -26.44 -3.76 -9.54
CA LEU A 157 -27.60 -3.13 -8.87
C LEU A 157 -27.77 -1.67 -9.26
N MET A 158 -26.66 -0.95 -9.43
CA MET A 158 -26.70 0.47 -9.76
C MET A 158 -27.01 0.75 -11.24
N ALA A 159 -27.24 -0.29 -12.05
CA ALA A 159 -27.43 -0.18 -13.51
C ALA A 159 -26.32 0.67 -14.19
N LEU A 160 -25.13 0.71 -13.58
CA LEU A 160 -24.01 1.50 -14.08
C LEU A 160 -23.38 0.80 -15.29
N SER A 161 -22.97 1.63 -16.24
CA SER A 161 -22.45 1.29 -17.56
C SER A 161 -21.23 0.36 -17.51
N SER A 162 -21.45 -0.95 -17.64
CA SER A 162 -20.42 -2.00 -17.75
C SER A 162 -19.46 -2.15 -16.55
N PRO A 163 -19.07 -3.39 -16.17
CA PRO A 163 -18.02 -3.61 -15.17
C PRO A 163 -16.70 -2.95 -15.55
N ALA A 164 -15.82 -2.74 -14.56
CA ALA A 164 -14.47 -2.26 -14.83
C ALA A 164 -13.73 -3.21 -15.78
N ILE A 165 -12.97 -2.65 -16.73
CA ILE A 165 -12.15 -3.42 -17.67
C ILE A 165 -10.70 -3.09 -17.40
N ILE A 166 -9.85 -4.11 -17.34
CA ILE A 166 -8.40 -3.90 -17.23
C ILE A 166 -7.94 -3.28 -18.57
N PRO A 167 -7.40 -2.04 -18.57
CA PRO A 167 -6.91 -1.43 -19.79
C PRO A 167 -5.71 -2.22 -20.33
N ASN A 168 -5.71 -2.50 -21.64
CA ASN A 168 -4.60 -3.17 -22.30
C ASN A 168 -3.47 -2.15 -22.51
N LEU A 169 -2.61 -2.00 -21.50
CA LEU A 169 -1.43 -1.14 -21.59
C LEU A 169 -0.32 -1.88 -22.35
N ASP A 170 0.13 -1.31 -23.47
CA ASP A 170 1.35 -1.75 -24.16
C ASP A 170 2.53 -1.83 -23.18
N ASN A 171 3.46 -2.77 -23.39
CA ASN A 171 4.54 -3.06 -22.44
C ASN A 171 5.35 -1.81 -22.02
N SER A 172 5.52 -0.85 -22.93
CA SER A 172 6.19 0.43 -22.64
C SER A 172 5.50 1.23 -21.53
N ASN A 173 4.16 1.23 -21.49
CA ASN A 173 3.42 2.01 -20.49
C ASN A 173 3.43 1.33 -19.12
N LYS A 174 3.44 -0.02 -19.08
CA LYS A 174 3.59 -0.77 -17.83
C LYS A 174 4.94 -0.51 -17.17
N GLU A 175 6.01 -0.43 -17.96
CA GLU A 175 7.36 -0.09 -17.48
C GLU A 175 7.41 1.33 -16.91
N VAL A 176 6.78 2.31 -17.57
CA VAL A 176 6.69 3.69 -17.09
C VAL A 176 5.90 3.79 -15.77
N LEU A 177 4.73 3.14 -15.68
CA LEU A 177 3.93 3.09 -14.45
C LEU A 177 4.67 2.41 -13.29
N ALA A 178 5.38 1.31 -13.57
CA ALA A 178 6.21 0.64 -12.57
C ALA A 178 7.36 1.53 -12.09
N LEU A 179 8.01 2.27 -13.00
CA LEU A 179 9.05 3.24 -12.67
C LEU A 179 8.52 4.39 -11.80
N ASP A 180 7.32 4.89 -12.07
CA ASP A 180 6.69 5.94 -11.26
C ASP A 180 6.35 5.45 -9.84
N VAL A 181 5.85 4.21 -9.70
CA VAL A 181 5.62 3.59 -8.39
C VAL A 181 6.93 3.42 -7.62
N MET A 182 7.99 2.92 -8.28
CA MET A 182 9.32 2.80 -7.68
C MET A 182 9.87 4.17 -7.26
N ARG A 183 9.64 5.21 -8.06
CA ARG A 183 10.05 6.59 -7.74
C ARG A 183 9.33 7.12 -6.50
N SER A 184 8.04 6.83 -6.34
CA SER A 184 7.28 7.18 -5.14
C SER A 184 7.84 6.45 -3.91
N GLN A 185 8.06 5.13 -3.99
CA GLN A 185 8.64 4.36 -2.89
C GLN A 185 10.05 4.82 -2.52
N MET A 186 10.87 5.21 -3.50
CA MET A 186 12.19 5.81 -3.25
C MET A 186 12.08 7.16 -2.52
N ASN A 187 11.04 7.95 -2.81
CA ASN A 187 10.79 9.18 -2.07
C ASN A 187 10.35 8.90 -0.63
N ASP A 188 9.52 7.88 -0.39
CA ASP A 188 9.10 7.48 0.96
C ASP A 188 10.28 6.93 1.77
N LEU A 189 11.13 6.11 1.14
CA LEU A 189 12.39 5.64 1.73
C LEU A 189 13.32 6.80 2.05
N LYS A 190 13.41 7.80 1.17
CA LYS A 190 14.18 9.03 1.42
C LYS A 190 13.65 9.77 2.65
N MET A 191 12.33 9.94 2.77
CA MET A 191 11.71 10.57 3.95
C MET A 191 11.94 9.76 5.24
N MET A 192 11.83 8.43 5.18
CA MET A 192 12.14 7.56 6.33
C MET A 192 13.62 7.64 6.72
N MET A 193 14.53 7.65 5.75
CA MET A 193 15.97 7.85 6.00
C MET A 193 16.24 9.23 6.62
N GLU A 194 15.59 10.29 6.13
CA GLU A 194 15.69 11.63 6.72
C GLU A 194 15.19 11.64 8.18
N MET A 195 14.08 10.95 8.49
CA MET A 195 13.57 10.80 9.86
C MET A 195 14.51 9.99 10.77
N ILE A 196 15.06 8.87 10.30
CA ILE A 196 16.00 8.04 11.08
C ILE A 196 17.31 8.78 11.34
N VAL A 197 17.80 9.52 10.33
CA VAL A 197 18.96 10.42 10.49
C VAL A 197 18.67 11.51 11.52
N HIS A 198 17.42 11.96 11.65
CA HIS A 198 17.00 12.91 12.69
C HIS A 198 16.76 12.29 14.07
N GLU A 199 16.27 11.04 14.17
CA GLU A 199 16.01 10.38 15.46
C GLU A 199 17.27 9.75 16.08
N GLY A 200 18.20 9.23 15.29
CA GLY A 200 19.52 8.77 15.75
C GLY A 200 20.39 9.87 16.37
N ARG A 201 20.00 11.15 16.21
CA ARG A 201 20.66 12.32 16.80
C ARG A 201 20.27 12.61 18.25
N LYS A 202 19.31 11.89 18.85
CA LYS A 202 18.95 12.11 20.28
C LYS A 202 20.00 11.59 21.28
N GLY A 203 20.98 10.81 20.84
CA GLY A 203 22.03 10.24 21.72
C GLY A 203 23.46 10.77 21.49
N ILE A 204 23.74 11.45 20.37
CA ILE A 204 25.10 11.90 20.02
C ILE A 204 25.11 13.40 19.72
N SER A 205 25.48 14.14 20.77
CA SER A 205 26.14 15.45 20.74
C SER A 205 25.35 16.65 20.20
N ARG A 206 24.90 17.48 21.16
CA ARG A 206 24.49 18.91 21.02
C ARG A 206 25.39 19.78 20.12
N ARG A 207 26.57 19.32 19.69
CA ARG A 207 27.46 20.05 18.78
C ARG A 207 27.13 19.81 17.30
N SER A 208 26.68 18.62 16.91
CA SER A 208 26.28 18.34 15.51
C SER A 208 24.95 19.00 15.14
N SER A 209 24.10 19.27 16.15
CA SER A 209 22.90 20.11 15.97
C SER A 209 23.23 21.56 15.64
N ILE A 210 24.32 22.14 16.16
CA ILE A 210 24.71 23.53 15.84
C ILE A 210 25.23 23.61 14.39
N ALA A 211 26.06 22.66 13.97
CA ALA A 211 26.52 22.57 12.59
C ALA A 211 25.37 22.38 11.59
N ALA A 212 24.40 21.51 11.90
CA ALA A 212 23.22 21.32 11.05
C ALA A 212 22.34 22.57 10.96
N ILE A 213 22.14 23.28 12.08
CA ILE A 213 21.37 24.54 12.11
C ILE A 213 22.07 25.64 11.30
N GLU A 214 23.40 25.81 11.45
CA GLU A 214 24.14 26.81 10.67
C GLU A 214 24.20 26.44 9.18
N TYR A 215 24.27 25.14 8.85
CA TYR A 215 24.18 24.70 7.46
C TYR A 215 22.84 25.06 6.82
N GLU A 216 21.72 24.74 7.46
CA GLU A 216 20.38 25.13 6.97
C GLU A 216 20.25 26.65 6.87
N ARG A 217 20.82 27.40 7.82
CA ARG A 217 20.81 28.86 7.79
C ARG A 217 21.55 29.42 6.56
N ILE A 218 22.73 28.89 6.26
CA ILE A 218 23.55 29.33 5.11
C ILE A 218 22.87 28.95 3.79
N VAL A 219 22.33 27.73 3.67
CA VAL A 219 21.59 27.29 2.48
C VAL A 219 20.35 28.15 2.24
N ASN A 220 19.54 28.40 3.27
CA ASN A 220 18.36 29.25 3.13
C ASN A 220 18.69 30.71 2.73
N ARG A 221 19.85 31.23 3.14
CA ARG A 221 20.31 32.56 2.69
C ARG A 221 20.83 32.53 1.27
N LEU A 222 21.54 31.47 0.87
CA LEU A 222 22.00 31.26 -0.50
C LEU A 222 20.82 31.20 -1.49
N ASP A 223 19.76 30.46 -1.14
CA ASP A 223 18.55 30.32 -1.97
C ASP A 223 17.77 31.65 -2.07
N LYS A 224 17.79 32.46 -1.00
CA LYS A 224 17.25 33.84 -1.02
C LYS A 224 18.01 34.76 -1.97
N ILE A 225 19.34 34.66 -2.02
CA ILE A 225 20.14 35.46 -2.97
C ILE A 225 19.86 35.06 -4.42
N SER A 226 19.66 33.77 -4.72
CA SER A 226 19.24 33.36 -6.08
C SER A 226 17.85 33.83 -6.47
N SER A 227 16.93 33.96 -5.52
CA SER A 227 15.52 34.29 -5.81
C SER A 227 15.24 35.80 -5.82
N LEU A 228 16.02 36.60 -5.10
CA LEU A 228 15.89 38.05 -5.07
C LEU A 228 16.70 38.70 -6.20
N LYS A 229 16.07 39.57 -7.00
CA LYS A 229 16.78 40.44 -7.95
C LYS A 229 17.54 41.53 -7.20
N MET A 230 18.72 41.21 -6.68
CA MET A 230 19.61 42.13 -5.99
C MET A 230 20.54 42.86 -6.98
N ASP A 231 21.06 44.01 -6.56
CA ASP A 231 22.10 44.75 -7.29
C ASP A 231 23.45 44.00 -7.22
N ILE A 232 24.31 44.15 -8.23
CA ILE A 232 25.56 43.39 -8.40
C ILE A 232 26.48 43.56 -7.18
N GLU A 233 26.65 44.79 -6.70
CA GLU A 233 27.46 45.07 -5.51
C GLU A 233 26.85 44.53 -4.21
N GLN A 234 25.52 44.49 -4.11
CA GLN A 234 24.83 43.96 -2.94
C GLN A 234 24.92 42.42 -2.89
N ALA A 235 24.79 41.77 -4.04
CA ALA A 235 24.97 40.34 -4.19
C ALA A 235 26.40 39.93 -3.83
N ASP A 236 27.42 40.65 -4.33
CA ASP A 236 28.82 40.35 -4.03
C ASP A 236 29.12 40.42 -2.52
N ARG A 237 28.60 41.46 -1.84
CA ARG A 237 28.74 41.61 -0.38
C ARG A 237 28.07 40.47 0.39
N GLU A 238 26.89 40.02 -0.04
CA GLU A 238 26.19 38.90 0.62
C GLU A 238 26.87 37.55 0.34
N TYR A 239 27.36 37.29 -0.88
CA TYR A 239 28.17 36.10 -1.17
C TYR A 239 29.47 36.08 -0.36
N ALA A 240 30.18 37.22 -0.26
CA ALA A 240 31.37 37.36 0.58
C ALA A 240 31.08 37.19 2.08
N LYS A 241 29.87 37.50 2.51
CA LYS A 241 29.42 37.24 3.89
C LYS A 241 29.15 35.75 4.10
N LEU A 242 28.45 35.09 3.17
CA LEU A 242 28.18 33.65 3.26
C LEU A 242 29.46 32.81 3.23
N MET A 243 30.44 33.18 2.41
CA MET A 243 31.74 32.49 2.38
C MET A 243 32.46 32.60 3.73
N ARG A 244 32.49 33.80 4.34
CA ARG A 244 33.08 34.01 5.66
C ARG A 244 32.34 33.24 6.76
N ASP A 245 31.01 33.31 6.77
CA ASP A 245 30.17 32.58 7.72
C ASP A 245 30.42 31.06 7.60
N THR A 246 30.58 30.55 6.37
CA THR A 246 30.85 29.12 6.12
C THR A 246 32.26 28.71 6.57
N GLU A 247 33.28 29.53 6.29
CA GLU A 247 34.66 29.30 6.75
C GLU A 247 34.78 29.30 8.28
N GLU A 248 34.09 30.23 8.96
CA GLU A 248 34.07 30.31 10.42
C GLU A 248 33.46 29.04 11.04
N VAL A 249 32.38 28.54 10.46
CA VAL A 249 31.76 27.28 10.90
C VAL A 249 32.67 26.09 10.59
N MET A 250 33.36 26.08 9.44
CA MET A 250 34.34 25.03 9.10
C MET A 250 35.50 24.95 10.09
N MET A 251 36.01 26.09 10.58
CA MET A 251 37.10 26.12 11.56
C MET A 251 36.65 25.65 12.95
N ASN A 252 35.38 25.88 13.29
CA ASN A 252 34.81 25.51 14.59
C ASN A 252 34.23 24.08 14.64
N CYS A 253 34.18 23.37 13.49
CA CYS A 253 33.70 21.99 13.40
C CYS A 253 34.82 20.99 13.71
N GLY A 254 34.59 20.09 14.68
CA GLY A 254 35.57 19.09 15.11
C GLY A 254 35.48 17.71 14.41
N GLY A 255 34.52 17.51 13.49
CA GLY A 255 34.28 16.23 12.81
C GLY A 255 34.67 16.24 11.33
N GLU A 256 35.32 15.18 10.84
CA GLU A 256 35.69 15.05 9.42
C GLU A 256 34.49 15.09 8.46
N LEU A 257 33.33 14.61 8.89
CA LEU A 257 32.10 14.61 8.09
C LEU A 257 31.52 16.02 7.95
N ASP A 258 31.48 16.79 9.04
CA ASP A 258 31.03 18.19 9.03
C ASP A 258 31.93 19.04 8.14
N HIS A 259 33.25 18.82 8.21
CA HIS A 259 34.23 19.51 7.37
C HIS A 259 34.02 19.24 5.87
N ARG A 260 33.71 17.98 5.49
CA ARG A 260 33.36 17.64 4.09
C ARG A 260 32.06 18.29 3.64
N MET A 261 31.05 18.33 4.51
CA MET A 261 29.74 18.91 4.24
C MET A 261 29.84 20.42 3.97
N PHE A 262 30.56 21.17 4.79
CA PHE A 262 30.76 22.60 4.58
C PHE A 262 31.71 22.91 3.41
N LYS A 263 32.69 22.03 3.13
CA LYS A 263 33.51 22.15 1.91
C LYS A 263 32.65 22.04 0.64
N TYR A 264 31.71 21.12 0.61
CA TYR A 264 30.74 21.01 -0.49
C TYR A 264 29.84 22.25 -0.58
N LEU A 265 29.42 22.82 0.55
CA LEU A 265 28.64 24.05 0.58
C LEU A 265 29.44 25.26 0.04
N MET A 266 30.72 25.37 0.39
CA MET A 266 31.62 26.39 -0.17
C MET A 266 31.72 26.28 -1.69
N ASP A 267 31.95 25.08 -2.21
CA ASP A 267 32.00 24.85 -3.66
C ASP A 267 30.67 25.23 -4.35
N LYS A 268 29.53 24.95 -3.70
CA LYS A 268 28.21 25.36 -4.19
C LYS A 268 28.05 26.89 -4.22
N ILE A 269 28.49 27.59 -3.17
CA ILE A 269 28.45 29.06 -3.09
C ILE A 269 29.30 29.67 -4.20
N TYR A 270 30.51 29.16 -4.44
CA TYR A 270 31.38 29.63 -5.53
C TYR A 270 30.73 29.47 -6.90
N ARG A 271 30.22 28.28 -7.22
CA ARG A 271 29.55 28.04 -8.51
C ARG A 271 28.38 28.99 -8.74
N GLN A 272 27.54 29.16 -7.73
CA GLN A 272 26.35 29.98 -7.84
C GLN A 272 26.68 31.47 -7.94
N ARG A 273 27.74 31.92 -7.25
CA ARG A 273 28.28 33.27 -7.40
C ARG A 273 28.80 33.50 -8.82
N ASP A 274 29.60 32.57 -9.34
CA ASP A 274 30.19 32.67 -10.68
C ASP A 274 29.09 32.64 -11.77
N GLU A 275 28.06 31.80 -11.61
CA GLU A 275 26.86 31.80 -12.46
C GLU A 275 26.09 33.13 -12.39
N PHE A 276 25.92 33.70 -11.19
CA PHE A 276 25.21 34.96 -11.01
C PHE A 276 25.92 36.14 -11.71
N PHE A 277 27.26 36.22 -11.62
CA PHE A 277 28.05 37.25 -12.30
C PHE A 277 28.31 36.95 -13.78
N SER A 278 28.20 35.70 -14.23
CA SER A 278 28.31 35.38 -15.66
C SER A 278 27.03 35.67 -16.45
N THR A 279 25.89 35.82 -15.77
CA THR A 279 24.56 35.94 -16.41
C THR A 279 24.01 37.39 -16.41
N ARG A 280 24.75 38.35 -15.83
CA ARG A 280 24.37 39.78 -15.72
C ARG A 280 25.53 40.68 -16.10
#